data_AF-A0AAU5C159-F1
#
_entry.id   AF-A0AAU5C159-F1
#
_cell.length_a   1.000
_cell.length_b   1.000
_cell.length_c   1.000
_cell.angle_alpha   90.00
_cell.angle_beta   90.00
_cell.angle_gamma   90.00
#
_symmetry.space_group_name_H-M   'P 1'
#
loop_
_entity.id
_entity.type
_entity.pdbx_description
1 polymer ?
#
loop_
_entity_poly.entity_id
_entity_poly.type
_entity_poly.pdbx_seq_one_letter_code
_entity_poly.pdbx_strand_id
1 'polypeptide(L)'
;MRPHAEEPRTATEERLRAAFAARADLVTYRDLRCDAPPRGRTWGLRRVRGVAFAGLGAAAAVAAAYLLVLLPGGPVAPTPAPPARPPGVSEPPLTPTPAPADPSVADPGAVPQPAEP
;
A
#
# COMPACT_ATOMS: atom_id res chain seq x y z
N MET A 1 51.49 -16.39 -10.41
CA MET A 1 50.06 -16.45 -10.73
C MET A 1 49.46 -17.62 -9.95
N ARG A 2 48.55 -17.38 -9.01
CA ARG A 2 47.79 -18.46 -8.36
C ARG A 2 46.35 -18.43 -8.91
N PRO A 3 45.94 -19.40 -9.73
CA PRO A 3 44.54 -19.61 -10.04
C PRO A 3 43.90 -20.48 -8.95
N HIS A 4 42.56 -20.52 -8.91
CA HIS A 4 41.72 -21.51 -8.21
C HIS A 4 41.28 -21.25 -6.76
N ALA A 5 41.43 -20.05 -6.19
CA ALA A 5 40.75 -19.74 -4.91
C ALA A 5 39.23 -19.46 -5.05
N GLU A 6 38.74 -19.25 -6.29
CA GLU A 6 37.35 -18.87 -6.57
C GLU A 6 36.43 -20.06 -6.96
N GLU A 7 36.98 -21.14 -7.52
CA GLU A 7 36.24 -22.36 -7.88
C GLU A 7 35.57 -23.08 -6.69
N PRO A 8 36.20 -23.19 -5.50
CA PRO A 8 35.54 -23.82 -4.36
C PRO A 8 34.34 -23.01 -3.86
N ARG A 9 34.46 -21.68 -3.88
CA ARG A 9 33.41 -20.76 -3.41
C ARG A 9 32.20 -20.80 -4.34
N THR A 10 32.44 -20.72 -5.64
CA THR A 10 31.38 -20.81 -6.66
C THR A 10 30.66 -22.16 -6.63
N ALA A 11 31.40 -23.28 -6.50
CA ALA A 11 30.79 -24.60 -6.38
C ALA A 11 29.95 -24.76 -5.10
N THR A 12 30.40 -24.19 -3.97
CA THR A 12 29.60 -24.18 -2.74
C THR A 12 28.35 -23.32 -2.86
N GLU A 13 28.44 -22.17 -3.52
CA GLU A 13 27.29 -21.29 -3.75
C GLU A 13 26.24 -21.93 -4.66
N GLU A 14 26.65 -22.63 -5.71
CA GLU A 14 25.73 -23.38 -6.58
C GLU A 14 25.04 -24.52 -5.83
N ARG A 15 25.79 -25.24 -4.98
CA ARG A 15 25.21 -26.30 -4.16
C ARG A 15 24.21 -25.76 -3.15
N LEU A 16 24.49 -24.60 -2.54
CA LEU A 16 23.55 -23.90 -1.66
C LEU A 16 22.33 -23.39 -2.43
N ARG A 17 22.53 -22.80 -3.61
CA ARG A 17 21.44 -22.30 -4.47
C ARG A 17 20.50 -23.43 -4.88
N ALA A 18 21.05 -24.59 -5.27
CA ALA A 18 20.28 -25.79 -5.57
C ALA A 18 19.51 -26.31 -4.34
N ALA A 19 20.15 -26.34 -3.17
CA ALA A 19 19.49 -26.76 -1.92
C ALA A 19 18.34 -25.82 -1.52
N PHE A 20 18.51 -24.50 -1.66
CA PHE A 20 17.45 -23.53 -1.40
C PHE A 20 16.32 -23.60 -2.42
N ALA A 21 16.63 -23.81 -3.70
CA ALA A 21 15.62 -24.02 -4.74
C ALA A 21 14.77 -25.25 -4.44
N ALA A 22 15.40 -26.40 -4.16
CA ALA A 22 14.69 -27.61 -3.78
C ALA A 22 13.83 -27.45 -2.52
N ARG A 23 14.24 -26.57 -1.58
CA ARG A 23 13.46 -26.28 -0.37
C ARG A 23 12.34 -25.29 -0.60
N ALA A 24 12.48 -24.37 -1.55
CA ALA A 24 11.43 -23.46 -1.98
C ALA A 24 10.30 -24.22 -2.70
N ASP A 25 10.62 -25.26 -3.47
CA ASP A 25 9.63 -26.11 -4.14
C ASP A 25 8.71 -26.86 -3.16
N LEU A 26 9.13 -27.02 -1.90
CA LEU A 26 8.32 -27.62 -0.84
C LEU A 26 7.36 -26.62 -0.18
N VAL A 27 7.54 -25.32 -0.42
CA VAL A 27 6.68 -24.27 0.15
C VAL A 27 5.40 -24.21 -0.67
N THR A 28 4.28 -24.57 -0.06
CA THR A 28 2.98 -24.53 -0.71
C THR A 28 2.28 -23.19 -0.48
N TYR A 29 1.27 -22.88 -1.31
CA TYR A 29 0.42 -21.71 -1.12
C TYR A 29 -0.19 -21.64 0.30
N ARG A 30 -0.45 -22.81 0.92
CA ARG A 30 -0.99 -22.88 2.28
C ARG A 30 0.00 -22.37 3.33
N ASP A 31 1.30 -22.56 3.11
CA ASP A 31 2.37 -22.12 4.02
C ASP A 31 2.63 -20.62 3.90
N LEU A 32 2.36 -20.05 2.72
CA LEU A 32 2.45 -18.61 2.45
C LEU A 32 1.17 -17.85 2.78
N ARG A 33 0.07 -18.55 3.03
CA ARG A 33 -1.21 -17.92 3.33
C ARG A 33 -1.06 -17.13 4.61
N CYS A 34 -1.34 -15.83 4.55
CA CYS A 34 -1.47 -15.04 5.77
C CYS A 34 -2.59 -15.63 6.63
N ASP A 35 -2.23 -16.07 7.83
CA ASP A 35 -3.23 -16.40 8.84
C ASP A 35 -4.12 -15.18 9.09
N ALA A 36 -5.40 -15.45 9.34
CA ALA A 36 -6.33 -14.38 9.64
C ALA A 36 -5.82 -13.63 10.89
N PRO A 37 -5.68 -12.29 10.83
CA PRO A 37 -5.25 -11.54 11.99
C PRO A 37 -6.23 -11.83 13.14
N PRO A 38 -5.75 -11.94 14.39
CA PRO A 38 -6.57 -12.38 15.51
C PRO A 38 -7.84 -11.53 15.61
N ARG A 39 -8.96 -12.13 15.24
CA ARG A 39 -10.29 -11.52 15.33
C ARG A 39 -10.74 -11.65 16.78
N GLY A 40 -10.70 -10.57 17.55
CA GLY A 40 -11.54 -10.54 18.75
C GLY A 40 -11.17 -9.65 19.92
N ARG A 41 -9.96 -9.08 20.04
CA ARG A 41 -9.63 -8.30 21.25
C ARG A 41 -8.91 -6.97 21.06
N THR A 42 -8.23 -6.74 19.94
CA THR A 42 -7.41 -5.53 19.76
C THR A 42 -8.22 -4.30 19.31
N TRP A 43 -9.35 -4.51 18.63
CA TRP A 43 -10.24 -3.41 18.23
C TRP A 43 -11.02 -2.81 19.42
N GLY A 44 -11.41 -3.63 20.39
CA GLY A 44 -12.09 -3.17 21.61
C GLY A 44 -11.21 -2.27 22.47
N LEU A 45 -9.95 -2.68 22.70
CA LEU A 45 -9.00 -1.89 23.47
C LEU A 45 -8.64 -0.55 22.80
N ARG A 46 -8.57 -0.51 21.47
CA ARG A 46 -8.37 0.75 20.73
C ARG A 46 -9.52 1.73 20.93
N ARG A 47 -10.78 1.25 20.98
CA ARG A 47 -11.95 2.10 21.27
C ARG A 47 -11.92 2.66 22.69
N VAL A 48 -11.61 1.83 23.69
CA VAL A 48 -11.54 2.27 25.10
C VAL A 48 -10.41 3.29 25.31
N ARG A 49 -9.22 3.03 24.74
CA ARG A 49 -8.12 4.00 24.75
C ARG A 49 -8.51 5.29 24.03
N GLY A 50 -9.20 5.19 22.89
CA GLY A 50 -9.70 6.35 22.15
C GLY A 50 -10.61 7.26 22.97
N VAL A 51 -11.57 6.69 23.72
CA VAL A 51 -12.47 7.47 24.58
C VAL A 51 -11.73 8.10 25.76
N ALA A 52 -10.82 7.37 26.40
CA ALA A 52 -9.99 7.91 27.48
C ALA A 52 -9.09 9.08 27.01
N PHE A 53 -8.46 8.94 25.85
CA PHE A 53 -7.66 10.02 25.25
C PHE A 53 -8.51 11.21 24.81
N ALA A 54 -9.72 10.98 24.31
CA ALA A 54 -10.65 12.06 23.95
C ALA A 54 -11.07 12.87 25.20
N GLY A 55 -11.39 12.19 26.31
CA GLY A 55 -11.71 12.86 27.57
C GLY A 55 -10.52 13.68 28.13
N LEU A 56 -9.32 13.11 28.09
CA LEU A 56 -8.10 13.81 28.51
C LEU A 56 -7.79 15.02 27.61
N GLY A 57 -7.98 14.87 26.29
CA GLY A 57 -7.81 15.95 25.32
C GLY A 57 -8.81 17.09 25.54
N ALA A 58 -10.08 16.77 25.85
CA ALA A 58 -11.09 17.78 26.17
C ALA A 58 -10.73 18.56 27.46
N ALA A 59 -10.30 17.88 28.52
CA ALA A 59 -9.85 18.52 29.75
C ALA A 59 -8.63 19.44 29.51
N ALA A 60 -7.65 18.96 28.73
CA ALA A 60 -6.49 19.76 28.35
C ALA A 60 -6.86 20.99 27.51
N ALA A 61 -7.81 20.86 26.58
CA ALA A 61 -8.31 21.97 25.77
C ALA A 61 -9.01 23.04 26.63
N VAL A 62 -9.82 22.63 27.60
CA VAL A 62 -10.46 23.56 28.56
C VAL A 62 -9.41 24.29 29.39
N ALA A 63 -8.42 23.57 29.92
CA ALA A 63 -7.32 24.18 30.67
C ALA A 63 -6.50 25.16 29.81
N ALA A 64 -6.20 24.79 28.56
CA ALA A 64 -5.48 25.65 27.62
C ALA A 64 -6.29 26.90 27.25
N ALA A 65 -7.60 26.77 27.02
CA ALA A 65 -8.48 27.90 26.77
C ALA A 65 -8.53 28.85 27.98
N TYR A 66 -8.62 28.31 29.19
CA TYR A 66 -8.55 29.10 30.42
C TYR A 66 -7.23 29.86 30.52
N LEU A 67 -6.10 29.19 30.27
CA LEU A 67 -4.78 29.84 30.25
C LEU A 67 -4.65 30.89 29.15
N LEU A 68 -5.15 30.65 27.94
CA LEU A 68 -5.12 31.61 26.83
C LEU A 68 -6.00 32.85 27.09
N VAL A 69 -7.13 32.67 27.78
CA VAL A 69 -8.02 33.78 28.15
C VAL A 69 -7.45 34.59 29.31
N LEU A 70 -6.75 33.95 30.26
CA LEU A 70 -6.21 34.60 31.45
C LEU A 70 -4.78 35.16 31.27
N LEU A 71 -3.98 34.67 30.33
CA LEU A 71 -2.64 35.20 30.04
C LEU A 71 -2.66 36.16 28.85
N PRO A 72 -2.35 37.46 29.04
CA PRO A 72 -2.12 38.37 27.93
C PRO A 72 -0.75 38.05 27.30
N GLY A 73 -0.77 37.33 26.19
CA GLY A 73 0.42 36.99 25.40
C GLY A 73 0.54 35.50 25.08
N GLY A 74 -0.33 34.99 24.21
CA GLY A 74 -0.28 33.60 23.75
C GLY A 74 0.74 33.38 22.64
N PRO A 75 1.41 32.21 22.58
CA PRO A 75 2.39 31.90 21.54
C PRO A 75 1.71 31.78 20.17
N VAL A 76 2.26 32.48 19.18
CA VAL A 76 1.89 32.35 17.76
C VAL A 76 2.24 30.92 17.32
N ALA A 77 1.23 30.12 16.99
CA ALA A 77 1.43 28.78 16.47
C ALA A 77 2.18 28.86 15.13
N PRO A 78 3.32 28.18 14.95
CA PRO A 78 4.00 28.16 13.67
C PRO A 78 3.14 27.42 12.65
N THR A 79 3.01 28.00 11.45
CA THR A 79 2.24 27.43 10.35
C THR A 79 2.76 26.02 10.02
N PRO A 80 1.89 25.00 9.94
CA PRO A 80 2.32 23.64 9.60
C PRO A 80 3.03 23.60 8.24
N ALA A 81 4.23 23.03 8.21
CA ALA A 81 4.94 22.83 6.95
C ALA A 81 4.21 21.77 6.08
N PRO A 82 4.12 21.97 4.75
CA PRO A 82 3.46 21.03 3.87
C PRO A 82 4.19 19.67 3.85
N PRO A 83 3.46 18.56 3.68
CA PRO A 83 4.05 17.23 3.65
C PRO A 83 5.04 17.08 2.48
N ALA A 84 6.15 16.39 2.73
CA ALA A 84 7.14 16.10 1.71
C ALA A 84 6.52 15.23 0.60
N ARG A 85 6.74 15.59 -0.67
CA ARG A 85 6.33 14.76 -1.80
C ARG A 85 7.22 13.52 -1.88
N PRO A 86 6.66 12.32 -2.16
CA PRO A 86 7.47 11.17 -2.51
C PRO A 86 8.28 11.48 -3.78
N PRO A 87 9.50 10.92 -3.92
CA PRO A 87 10.25 11.01 -5.17
C PRO A 87 9.36 10.46 -6.30
N GLY A 88 9.14 11.27 -7.32
CA GLY A 88 8.34 10.89 -8.48
C GLY A 88 8.94 9.63 -9.09
N VAL A 89 8.18 8.54 -9.11
CA VAL A 89 8.44 7.46 -10.05
C VAL A 89 8.21 8.07 -11.41
N SER A 90 9.28 8.25 -12.19
CA SER A 90 9.19 8.62 -13.59
C SER A 90 8.21 7.67 -14.26
N GLU A 91 7.08 8.21 -14.69
CA GLU A 91 6.07 7.49 -15.45
C GLU A 91 6.73 6.93 -16.71
N PRO A 92 6.80 5.59 -16.90
CA PRO A 92 7.20 5.04 -18.18
C PRO A 92 6.17 5.46 -19.24
N PRO A 93 6.58 5.72 -20.50
CA PRO A 93 5.69 6.26 -21.53
C PRO A 93 4.43 5.39 -21.68
N LEU A 94 3.29 6.08 -21.77
CA LEU A 94 1.97 5.50 -21.98
C LEU A 94 2.01 4.49 -23.14
N THR A 95 1.85 3.22 -22.80
CA THR A 95 1.49 2.21 -23.79
C THR A 95 0.00 2.43 -24.08
N PRO A 96 -0.45 2.55 -25.34
CA PRO A 96 -1.87 2.72 -25.62
C PRO A 96 -2.65 1.49 -25.16
N THR A 97 -3.54 1.69 -24.18
CA THR A 97 -4.51 0.67 -23.73
C THR A 97 -5.51 0.41 -24.86
N PRO A 98 -5.76 -0.86 -25.25
CA PRO A 98 -6.79 -1.21 -26.21
C PRO A 98 -8.19 -0.88 -25.65
N ALA A 99 -9.04 -0.29 -26.49
CA ALA A 99 -10.38 0.13 -26.12
C ALA A 99 -11.27 -1.07 -25.69
N PRO A 100 -12.26 -0.86 -24.81
CA PRO A 100 -13.24 -1.89 -24.48
C PRO A 100 -14.04 -2.30 -25.72
N ALA A 101 -14.20 -3.60 -25.95
CA ALA A 101 -15.14 -4.09 -26.94
C ALA A 101 -16.56 -3.98 -26.37
N ASP A 102 -17.40 -3.15 -26.98
CA ASP A 102 -18.83 -3.07 -26.66
C ASP A 102 -19.50 -4.42 -26.96
N PRO A 103 -20.34 -4.96 -26.07
CA PRO A 103 -21.17 -6.10 -26.43
C PRO A 103 -22.23 -5.63 -27.43
N SER A 104 -22.01 -5.96 -28.70
CA SER A 104 -22.98 -5.82 -29.78
C SER A 104 -24.25 -6.60 -29.43
N VAL A 105 -25.29 -5.89 -28.97
CA VAL A 105 -26.65 -6.39 -28.97
C VAL A 105 -27.10 -6.36 -30.43
N ALA A 106 -27.13 -7.53 -31.05
CA ALA A 106 -27.68 -7.70 -32.39
C ALA A 106 -29.17 -7.32 -32.38
N ASP A 107 -29.51 -6.23 -33.04
CA ASP A 107 -30.87 -5.92 -33.44
C ASP A 107 -31.10 -6.53 -34.85
N PRO A 108 -31.93 -7.58 -35.01
CA PRO A 108 -32.19 -8.16 -36.31
C PRO A 108 -33.38 -7.42 -36.93
N GLY A 109 -33.13 -6.29 -37.57
CA GLY A 109 -34.26 -5.51 -38.09
C GLY A 109 -33.96 -4.32 -38.98
N ALA A 110 -33.20 -4.49 -40.07
CA ALA A 110 -33.35 -3.59 -41.22
C ALA A 110 -32.83 -4.22 -42.51
N VAL A 111 -33.76 -4.53 -43.41
CA VAL A 111 -33.54 -4.91 -44.81
C VAL A 111 -32.79 -3.78 -45.54
N PRO A 112 -31.77 -4.06 -46.36
CA PRO A 112 -31.07 -3.02 -47.12
C PRO A 112 -31.90 -2.58 -48.33
N GLN A 113 -32.19 -1.28 -48.42
CA GLN A 113 -32.59 -0.63 -49.67
C GLN A 113 -31.32 -0.40 -50.53
N PRO A 114 -31.28 -0.88 -51.79
CA PRO A 114 -30.21 -0.53 -52.71
C PRO A 114 -30.48 0.85 -53.33
N ALA A 115 -29.43 1.67 -53.33
CA ALA A 115 -29.40 2.97 -53.97
C ALA A 115 -29.20 2.84 -55.50
N GLU A 116 -30.05 3.57 -56.22
CA GLU A 116 -29.81 4.34 -57.47
C GLU A 116 -29.31 3.61 -58.74
N PRO A 117 -29.57 4.16 -59.95
CA PRO A 117 -29.31 5.55 -60.41
C PRO A 117 -30.52 6.47 -60.60
#